data_AF-A0AAD1VSN9-F1
#
_entry.id   AF-A0AAD1VSN9-F1
#
_cell.length_a   1.000
_cell.length_b   1.000
_cell.length_c   1.000
_cell.angle_alpha   90.00
_cell.angle_beta   90.00
_cell.angle_gamma   90.00
#
_symmetry.space_group_name_H-M   'P 1'
#
loop_
_entity.id
_entity.type
_entity.pdbx_description
1 polymer ?
#
loop_
_entity_poly.entity_id
_entity_poly.type
_entity_poly.pdbx_seq_one_letter_code
_entity_poly.pdbx_strand_id
1 'polypeptide(L)'
;MPRTQVRKICLTSGSTSQFPEEIAGELRNYYNSLYNLRPPEDTAQQRNLLEQTQTYLQDNVRARINPEAASILDEPITTEDLAVALKNTKTGKAPGPDRFST
;
A
#
# COMPACT_ATOMS: atom_id res chain seq x y z
N MET A 1 22.63 -2.38 0.04
CA MET A 1 21.58 -2.40 -1.00
C MET A 1 21.20 -0.96 -1.31
N PRO A 2 21.35 -0.46 -2.55
CA PRO A 2 20.85 0.87 -2.88
C PRO A 2 19.31 0.84 -2.77
N ARG A 3 18.74 1.67 -1.90
CA ARG A 3 17.29 1.86 -1.82
C ARG A 3 16.81 2.31 -3.20
N THR A 4 15.95 1.53 -3.84
CA THR A 4 15.31 1.91 -5.11
C THR A 4 14.32 3.02 -4.82
N GLN A 5 14.82 4.25 -4.80
CA GLN A 5 14.00 5.44 -4.59
C GLN A 5 13.53 5.92 -5.96
N VAL A 6 12.22 5.90 -6.18
CA VAL A 6 11.61 6.60 -7.32
C VAL A 6 11.75 8.09 -7.04
N ARG A 7 12.74 8.73 -7.67
CA ARG A 7 13.04 10.16 -7.45
C ARG A 7 12.09 11.09 -8.20
N LYS A 8 11.50 10.59 -9.29
CA LYS A 8 10.63 11.35 -10.18
C LYS A 8 9.73 10.41 -10.99
N ILE A 9 8.58 10.91 -11.39
CA ILE A 9 7.67 10.24 -12.32
C ILE A 9 7.54 11.08 -13.59
N CYS A 10 7.12 10.45 -14.69
CA CYS A 10 6.64 11.16 -15.86
C CYS A 10 5.13 11.39 -15.70
N LEU A 11 4.68 12.64 -15.81
CA LEU A 11 3.28 13.02 -15.80
C LEU A 11 2.65 12.74 -17.18
N THR A 12 1.32 12.66 -17.23
CA THR A 12 0.57 12.51 -18.49
C THR A 12 0.77 13.65 -19.49
N SER A 13 1.20 14.83 -19.01
CA SER A 13 1.61 15.96 -19.86
C SER A 13 2.96 15.74 -20.56
N GLY A 14 3.68 14.66 -20.25
CA GLY A 14 5.02 14.36 -20.76
C GLY A 14 6.16 15.04 -20.00
N SER A 15 5.87 15.87 -18.98
CA SER A 15 6.88 16.45 -18.10
C SER A 15 7.21 15.51 -16.93
N THR A 16 8.43 15.60 -16.39
CA THR A 16 8.80 14.84 -15.19
C THR A 16 8.60 15.66 -13.92
N SER A 17 7.94 15.08 -12.92
CA SER A 17 7.80 15.67 -11.59
C SER A 17 8.56 14.87 -10.53
N GLN A 18 9.16 15.59 -9.59
CA GLN A 18 9.84 15.09 -8.39
C GLN A 18 9.14 15.53 -7.10
N PHE A 19 8.05 16.30 -7.22
CA PHE A 19 7.32 16.84 -6.07
C PHE A 19 6.28 15.83 -5.59
N PRO A 20 6.31 15.41 -4.31
CA PRO A 20 5.38 14.40 -3.80
C PRO A 20 3.90 14.73 -4.02
N GLU A 21 3.53 16.01 -3.96
CA GLU A 21 2.15 16.49 -4.12
C GLU A 21 1.66 16.27 -5.55
N GLU A 22 2.50 16.60 -6.54
CA GLU A 22 2.20 16.41 -7.95
C GLU A 22 2.16 14.91 -8.30
N ILE A 23 3.10 14.13 -7.75
CA ILE A 23 3.12 12.66 -7.89
C ILE A 23 1.82 12.04 -7.34
N ALA A 24 1.41 12.46 -6.15
CA ALA A 24 0.20 11.97 -5.51
C ALA A 24 -1.06 12.36 -6.29
N GLY A 25 -1.10 13.58 -6.82
CA GLY A 25 -2.18 14.05 -7.69
C GLY A 25 -2.31 13.22 -8.96
N GLU A 26 -1.18 12.95 -9.63
CA GLU A 26 -1.14 12.18 -10.87
C GLU A 26 -1.61 10.73 -10.65
N LEU A 27 -1.11 10.07 -9.60
CA LEU A 27 -1.53 8.71 -9.24
C LEU A 27 -3.01 8.67 -8.89
N ARG A 28 -3.51 9.66 -8.15
CA ARG A 28 -4.93 9.78 -7.83
C ARG A 28 -5.76 9.88 -9.09
N ASN A 29 -5.38 10.74 -10.03
CA ASN A 29 -6.09 10.91 -11.30
C ASN A 29 -6.09 9.63 -12.14
N TYR A 30 -4.94 8.95 -12.21
CA TYR A 30 -4.81 7.67 -12.90
C TYR A 30 -5.78 6.62 -12.34
N TYR A 31 -5.77 6.40 -11.02
CA TYR A 31 -6.65 5.40 -10.41
C TYR A 31 -8.12 5.81 -10.44
N ASN A 32 -8.41 7.11 -10.33
CA ASN A 32 -9.78 7.61 -10.51
C ASN A 32 -10.30 7.28 -11.91
N SER A 33 -9.49 7.48 -12.95
CA SER A 33 -9.87 7.10 -14.31
C SER A 33 -9.97 5.58 -14.48
N LEU A 34 -8.99 4.82 -13.97
CA LEU A 34 -8.95 3.36 -14.09
C LEU A 34 -10.19 2.68 -13.49
N TYR A 35 -10.64 3.18 -12.34
CA TYR A 35 -11.76 2.63 -11.58
C TYR A 35 -13.06 3.44 -11.75
N ASN A 36 -13.08 4.44 -12.63
CA ASN A 36 -14.21 5.36 -12.82
C ASN A 36 -14.70 6.01 -11.50
N LEU A 37 -13.77 6.31 -10.59
CA LEU A 37 -14.05 7.07 -9.38
C LEU A 37 -14.20 8.53 -9.79
N ARG A 38 -15.43 9.03 -9.84
CA ARG A 38 -15.71 10.42 -10.23
C ARG A 38 -14.98 11.42 -9.31
N PRO A 39 -14.64 12.63 -9.79
CA PRO A 39 -14.12 13.71 -8.95
C PRO A 39 -15.08 14.06 -7.80
N PRO A 40 -14.61 14.74 -6.74
CA PRO A 40 -15.21 14.77 -5.40
C PRO A 40 -16.43 15.71 -5.33
N GLU A 41 -17.49 15.39 -6.05
CA GLU A 41 -18.80 16.03 -5.91
C GLU A 41 -19.80 15.07 -5.26
N ASP A 42 -19.57 13.75 -5.36
CA ASP A 42 -20.50 12.73 -4.89
C ASP A 42 -19.95 11.94 -3.69
N THR A 43 -19.99 12.62 -2.56
CA THR A 43 -19.56 12.10 -1.27
C THR A 43 -20.32 10.85 -0.82
N ALA A 44 -21.49 10.51 -1.39
CA ALA A 44 -22.28 9.35 -0.97
C ALA A 44 -21.74 8.03 -1.53
N GLN A 45 -21.36 7.99 -2.82
CA GLN A 45 -20.85 6.77 -3.46
C GLN A 45 -19.46 6.38 -2.96
N GLN A 46 -18.58 7.36 -2.75
CA GLN A 46 -17.28 7.13 -2.13
C GLN A 46 -17.41 6.68 -0.66
N ARG A 47 -18.31 7.30 0.11
CA ARG A 47 -18.61 6.83 1.48
C ARG A 47 -19.15 5.41 1.47
N ASN A 48 -20.04 5.10 0.55
CA ASN A 48 -20.59 3.75 0.40
C ASN A 48 -19.50 2.73 0.02
N LEU A 49 -18.58 3.07 -0.89
CA LEU A 49 -17.46 2.18 -1.23
C LEU A 49 -16.50 1.98 -0.05
N LEU A 50 -16.20 3.03 0.71
CA LEU A 50 -15.38 2.94 1.91
C LEU A 50 -16.06 2.11 3.00
N GLU A 51 -17.36 2.31 3.22
CA GLU A 51 -18.18 1.52 4.14
C GLU A 51 -18.23 0.06 3.69
N GLN A 52 -18.50 -0.22 2.41
CA GLN A 52 -18.48 -1.58 1.85
C GLN A 52 -17.12 -2.24 2.02
N THR A 53 -16.03 -1.51 1.81
CA THR A 53 -14.67 -2.03 2.01
C THR A 53 -14.43 -2.32 3.49
N GLN A 54 -14.86 -1.43 4.38
CA GLN A 54 -14.72 -1.61 5.82
C GLN A 54 -15.57 -2.77 6.35
N THR A 55 -16.82 -2.91 5.89
CA THR A 55 -17.69 -4.05 6.17
C THR A 55 -17.07 -5.34 5.63
N TYR A 56 -16.57 -5.34 4.39
CA TYR A 56 -15.88 -6.51 3.84
C TYR A 56 -14.68 -6.94 4.69
N LEU A 57 -13.86 -5.99 5.14
CA LEU A 57 -12.73 -6.27 6.01
C LEU A 57 -13.18 -6.79 7.38
N GLN A 58 -14.23 -6.22 7.97
CA GLN A 58 -14.79 -6.73 9.23
C GLN A 58 -15.36 -8.13 9.07
N ASP A 59 -16.12 -8.39 8.01
CA ASP A 59 -16.80 -9.67 7.81
C ASP A 59 -15.85 -10.79 7.37
N ASN A 60 -14.81 -10.47 6.58
CA ASN A 60 -13.96 -11.48 5.95
C ASN A 60 -12.55 -11.56 6.56
N VAL A 61 -12.02 -10.48 7.15
CA VAL A 61 -10.68 -10.47 7.76
C VAL A 61 -10.76 -10.70 9.26
N ARG A 62 -11.66 -10.02 9.99
CA ARG A 62 -11.80 -10.28 11.45
C ARG A 62 -12.36 -11.66 11.76
N ALA A 63 -13.22 -12.23 10.91
CA ALA A 63 -13.71 -13.60 11.09
C ALA A 63 -12.59 -14.67 11.02
N ARG A 64 -11.41 -14.33 10.47
CA ARG A 64 -10.27 -15.24 10.31
C ARG A 64 -9.17 -15.03 11.35
N ILE A 65 -9.24 -13.98 12.16
CA ILE A 65 -8.21 -13.62 13.12
C ILE A 65 -8.82 -13.72 14.51
N ASN A 66 -8.27 -14.61 15.35
CA ASN A 66 -8.64 -14.70 16.76
C ASN A 66 -8.54 -13.29 17.40
N PRO A 67 -9.52 -12.84 18.21
CA PRO A 67 -9.48 -11.57 18.93
C PRO A 67 -8.13 -11.21 19.56
N GLU A 68 -7.43 -12.20 20.11
CA GLU A 68 -6.09 -12.03 20.70
C GLU A 68 -5.04 -11.63 19.65
N ALA A 69 -5.05 -12.30 18.48
CA ALA A 69 -4.15 -11.97 17.37
C ALA A 69 -4.49 -10.60 16.74
N ALA A 70 -5.76 -10.21 16.74
CA ALA A 70 -6.17 -8.88 16.28
C ALA A 70 -5.64 -7.78 17.22
N SER A 71 -5.67 -8.00 18.54
CA SER A 71 -5.10 -7.07 19.52
C SER A 71 -3.59 -6.89 19.32
N ILE A 72 -2.86 -7.98 19.07
CA ILE A 72 -1.40 -7.93 18.82
C ILE A 72 -1.07 -7.15 17.53
N LEU A 73 -1.94 -7.21 16.52
CA LEU A 73 -1.76 -6.46 15.27
C LEU A 73 -1.95 -4.94 15.44
N ASP A 74 -2.73 -4.54 16.44
CA ASP A 74 -2.97 -3.13 16.77
C ASP A 74 -1.89 -2.56 17.72
N GLU A 75 -1.00 -3.40 18.26
CA GLU A 75 0.10 -2.98 19.13
C GLU A 75 1.29 -2.38 18.35
N PRO A 76 1.97 -1.35 18.88
CA PRO A 76 3.18 -0.82 18.26
C PRO A 76 4.30 -1.86 18.20
N ILE A 77 4.95 -1.99 17.03
CA ILE A 77 6.10 -2.88 16.85
C ILE A 77 7.25 -2.45 17.76
N THR A 78 7.78 -3.39 18.56
CA THR A 78 8.89 -3.13 19.48
C THR A 78 10.26 -3.42 18.85
N THR A 79 11.32 -2.93 19.49
CA THR A 79 12.70 -3.24 19.08
C THR A 79 13.05 -4.72 19.23
N GLU A 80 12.43 -5.40 20.20
CA GLU A 80 12.63 -6.83 20.44
C GLU A 80 12.04 -7.65 19.27
N ASP A 81 10.84 -7.28 18.81
CA ASP A 81 10.19 -7.90 17.65
C ASP A 81 11.05 -7.79 16.39
N LEU A 82 11.65 -6.61 16.19
CA LEU A 82 12.57 -6.37 15.08
C LEU A 82 13.83 -7.23 15.18
N ALA A 83 14.42 -7.34 16.38
CA ALA A 83 15.62 -8.15 16.59
C ALA A 83 15.36 -9.65 16.31
N VAL A 84 14.22 -10.16 16.79
CA VAL A 84 13.78 -11.55 16.54
C VAL A 84 13.50 -11.78 15.06
N ALA A 85 12.79 -10.86 14.40
CA ALA A 85 12.49 -10.96 12.98
C ALA A 85 13.77 -10.99 12.14
N LEU A 86 14.71 -10.07 12.39
CA LEU A 86 15.99 -10.01 11.67
C LEU A 86 16.83 -11.27 11.88
N LYS A 87 16.86 -11.82 13.10
CA LYS A 87 17.57 -13.07 13.39
C LYS A 87 16.98 -14.27 12.63
N ASN A 88 15.67 -14.28 12.44
CA ASN A 88 14.96 -15.39 11.82
C ASN A 88 14.76 -15.24 10.30
N THR A 89 15.03 -14.07 9.72
CA THR A 89 15.02 -13.90 8.27
C THR A 89 16.13 -14.73 7.63
N LYS A 90 15.77 -15.62 6.70
CA LYS A 90 16.75 -16.38 5.91
C LYS A 90 17.59 -15.42 5.08
N THR A 91 18.90 -15.43 5.30
CA THR A 91 19.86 -14.71 4.48
C THR A 91 19.82 -15.25 3.04
N GLY A 92 19.79 -14.35 2.06
CA GLY A 92 19.84 -14.70 0.63
C GLY A 92 18.51 -14.90 -0.10
N LYS A 93 17.35 -14.68 0.54
CA LYS A 93 16.06 -14.59 -0.17
C LYS A 93 15.65 -13.14 -0.36
N ALA A 94 15.92 -12.58 -1.54
CA ALA A 94 15.26 -11.37 -1.99
C ALA A 94 13.88 -11.74 -2.60
N PRO A 95 12.80 -10.99 -2.31
CA PRO A 95 11.50 -11.21 -2.93
C PRO A 95 11.49 -10.50 -4.29
N GLY A 96 12.02 -11.17 -5.32
CA GLY A 96 11.97 -10.69 -6.70
C GLY A 96 12.06 -11.86 -7.68
N PRO A 97 11.39 -11.78 -8.84
CA PRO A 97 11.61 -12.74 -9.91
C PRO A 97 13.02 -12.54 -10.46
N ASP A 98 13.95 -13.39 -10.05
CA ASP A 98 15.32 -13.44 -10.56
C ASP A 98 15.30 -13.81 -12.05
N ARG A 99 15.17 -12.81 -12.94
CA ARG A 99 15.59 -12.92 -14.34
C ARG A 99 17.04 -12.44 -14.43
N PHE A 100 17.97 -13.36 -14.26
CA PHE A 100 19.33 -13.15 -14.75
C PHE A 100 19.40 -13.73 -16.17
N SER A 101 19.22 -12.86 -17.16
CA SER A 101 19.70 -13.10 -18.52
C SER A 101 21.00 -12.30 -18.70
N THR A 102 22.13 -13.01 -18.72
CA THR A 102 23.21 -12.87 -19.72
C THR A 102 24.12 -14.08 -19.60
#